data_AF-A0A7X7GUS0-F1
#
_entry.id   AF-A0A7X7GUS0-F1
#
_cell.length_a   1.000
_cell.length_b   1.000
_cell.length_c   1.000
_cell.angle_alpha   90.00
_cell.angle_beta   90.00
_cell.angle_gamma   90.00
#
_symmetry.space_group_name_H-M   'P 1'
#
loop_
_entity.id
_entity.type
_entity.pdbx_description
1 polymer ?
#
loop_
_entity_poly.entity_id
_entity_poly.type
_entity_poly.pdbx_seq_one_letter_code
_entity_poly.pdbx_strand_id
1 'polypeptide(L)'
;MSQRAPNVDRLYSDIEWALAHGLPPRELVPMLEKLLRHAPGHSPHAVFAKRQLAELIVQRAPWRAARLAKDVLAVLPEDDRAWAALGLAHTLLGNFHSAEKAYREALYLAPCSPWYAHNLGHLLDIALDRPRDALKYLAAAHRSLPHEPEIAGSYAHALARADRWSEAVPLLARALDRDRDAAEAMLRDWLSREPVGSLPRPSRPPPGDARDEDPRRDAQD
;
A
#
# COMPACT_ATOMS: atom_id res chain seq x y z
N MET A 1 25.18 -37.90 -1.36
CA MET A 1 24.06 -38.05 -2.31
C MET A 1 23.78 -36.69 -2.92
N SER A 2 24.16 -36.48 -4.19
CA SER A 2 23.99 -35.18 -4.86
C SER A 2 22.52 -35.00 -5.25
N GLN A 3 21.76 -34.18 -4.52
CA GLN A 3 20.40 -33.83 -4.92
C GLN A 3 20.47 -33.01 -6.21
N ARG A 4 19.91 -33.55 -7.29
CA ARG A 4 19.80 -32.87 -8.58
C ARG A 4 19.09 -31.52 -8.35
N ALA A 5 19.69 -30.44 -8.83
CA ALA A 5 19.12 -29.09 -8.70
C ALA A 5 17.65 -29.08 -9.18
N PRO A 6 16.72 -28.45 -8.45
CA PRO A 6 15.32 -28.39 -8.85
C PRO A 6 15.16 -27.75 -10.23
N ASN A 7 14.28 -28.31 -11.05
CA ASN A 7 13.93 -27.72 -12.34
C ASN A 7 13.09 -26.45 -12.09
N VAL A 8 13.63 -25.29 -12.45
CA VAL A 8 13.02 -23.96 -12.27
C VAL A 8 11.68 -23.86 -13.00
N ASP A 9 11.59 -24.38 -14.22
CA ASP A 9 10.36 -24.32 -15.04
C ASP A 9 9.26 -25.15 -14.39
N ARG A 10 9.60 -26.32 -13.85
CA ARG A 10 8.64 -27.15 -13.10
C ARG A 10 8.14 -26.44 -11.84
N LEU A 11 9.04 -25.83 -11.07
CA LEU A 11 8.66 -25.06 -9.88
C LEU A 11 7.72 -23.90 -10.24
N TYR A 12 8.00 -23.22 -11.35
CA TYR A 12 7.16 -22.16 -11.86
C TYR A 12 5.77 -22.66 -12.23
N SER A 13 5.65 -23.74 -13.01
CA SER A 13 4.36 -24.33 -13.37
C SER A 13 3.56 -24.80 -12.14
N ASP A 14 4.21 -25.39 -11.14
CA ASP A 14 3.55 -25.78 -9.88
C ASP A 14 2.97 -24.55 -9.14
N ILE A 15 3.67 -23.41 -9.18
CA ILE A 15 3.24 -22.15 -8.57
C ILE A 15 2.09 -21.52 -9.37
N GLU A 16 2.16 -21.51 -10.70
CA GLU A 16 1.06 -21.02 -11.54
C GLU A 16 -0.22 -21.83 -11.28
N TRP A 17 -0.10 -23.16 -11.21
CA TRP A 17 -1.21 -24.02 -10.83
C TRP A 17 -1.73 -23.66 -9.43
N ALA A 18 -0.86 -23.50 -8.44
CA ALA A 18 -1.25 -23.16 -7.07
C ALA A 18 -2.00 -21.81 -6.98
N LEU A 19 -1.52 -20.80 -7.71
CA LEU A 19 -2.16 -19.48 -7.79
C LEU A 19 -3.54 -19.58 -8.45
N ALA A 20 -3.65 -20.32 -9.55
CA ALA A 20 -4.92 -20.51 -10.25
C ALA A 20 -5.97 -21.24 -9.39
N HIS A 21 -5.54 -22.08 -8.45
CA HIS A 21 -6.42 -22.79 -7.50
C HIS A 21 -6.59 -22.05 -6.17
N GLY A 22 -6.09 -20.81 -6.07
CA GLY A 22 -6.30 -19.96 -4.89
C GLY A 22 -5.68 -20.53 -3.61
N LEU A 23 -4.54 -21.24 -3.72
CA LEU A 23 -3.86 -21.75 -2.53
C LEU A 23 -3.50 -20.60 -1.57
N PRO A 24 -3.57 -20.83 -0.24
CA PRO A 24 -3.35 -19.77 0.72
C PRO A 24 -1.87 -19.32 0.75
N PRO A 25 -1.60 -18.09 1.23
CA PRO A 25 -0.22 -17.55 1.31
C PRO A 25 0.77 -18.44 2.06
N ARG A 26 0.30 -19.19 3.06
CA ARG A 26 1.13 -20.13 3.85
C ARG A 26 1.75 -21.25 2.99
N GLU A 27 1.11 -21.60 1.88
CA GLU A 27 1.58 -22.62 0.93
C GLU A 27 2.33 -21.98 -0.24
N LEU A 28 1.84 -20.85 -0.74
CA LEU A 28 2.48 -20.12 -1.85
C LEU A 28 3.84 -19.53 -1.51
N VAL A 29 3.99 -18.92 -0.32
CA VAL A 29 5.22 -18.22 0.06
C VAL A 29 6.44 -19.15 0.05
N PRO A 30 6.42 -20.34 0.68
CA PRO A 30 7.55 -21.28 0.60
C PRO A 30 7.87 -21.73 -0.83
N MET A 31 6.87 -21.91 -1.68
CA MET A 31 7.07 -22.29 -3.09
C MET A 31 7.79 -21.18 -3.86
N LEU A 32 7.32 -19.93 -3.73
CA LEU A 32 7.94 -18.76 -4.36
C LEU A 32 9.35 -18.52 -3.85
N GLU A 33 9.61 -18.69 -2.56
CA GLU A 33 10.97 -18.59 -2.00
C GLU A 33 11.89 -19.69 -2.53
N LYS A 34 11.36 -20.91 -2.73
CA LYS A 34 12.10 -21.99 -3.36
C LYS A 34 12.44 -21.64 -4.82
N LEU A 35 11.49 -21.10 -5.57
CA LEU A 35 11.74 -20.62 -6.93
C LEU A 35 12.85 -19.56 -6.96
N LEU A 36 12.80 -18.57 -6.07
CA LEU A 36 13.84 -17.53 -5.99
C LEU A 36 15.23 -18.05 -5.63
N ARG A 37 15.35 -19.12 -4.85
CA ARG A 37 16.65 -19.72 -4.54
C ARG A 37 17.31 -20.40 -5.73
N HIS A 38 16.53 -20.84 -6.72
CA HIS A 38 17.03 -21.61 -7.87
C HIS A 38 17.00 -20.84 -9.19
N ALA A 39 16.17 -19.80 -9.30
CA ALA A 39 16.10 -18.95 -10.47
C ALA A 39 17.24 -17.90 -10.46
N PRO A 40 17.89 -17.61 -11.60
CA PRO A 40 18.82 -16.49 -11.71
C PRO A 40 18.15 -15.17 -11.34
N GLY A 41 18.85 -14.28 -10.64
CA GLY A 41 18.25 -13.14 -9.92
C GLY A 41 17.44 -12.13 -10.74
N HIS A 42 17.74 -11.99 -12.04
CA HIS A 42 17.02 -11.12 -12.99
C HIS A 42 16.26 -11.92 -14.06
N SER A 43 16.12 -13.24 -13.89
CA SER A 43 15.32 -14.05 -14.82
C SER A 43 13.83 -13.70 -14.73
N PRO A 44 13.04 -13.92 -15.80
CA PRO A 44 11.59 -13.73 -15.75
C PRO A 44 10.92 -14.47 -14.58
N HIS A 45 11.37 -15.70 -14.29
CA HIS A 45 10.89 -16.48 -13.14
C HIS A 45 11.20 -15.82 -11.79
N ALA A 46 12.38 -15.23 -11.64
CA ALA A 46 12.73 -14.52 -10.43
C ALA A 46 11.92 -13.22 -10.28
N VAL A 47 11.76 -12.45 -11.37
CA VAL A 47 10.93 -11.23 -11.37
C VAL A 47 9.48 -11.56 -11.00
N PHE A 48 8.91 -12.59 -11.62
CA PHE A 48 7.59 -13.10 -11.27
C PHE A 48 7.48 -13.45 -9.78
N ALA A 49 8.42 -14.24 -9.25
CA ALA A 49 8.35 -14.70 -7.88
C ALA A 49 8.53 -13.55 -6.88
N LYS A 50 9.39 -12.56 -7.17
CA LYS A 50 9.53 -11.35 -6.36
C LYS A 50 8.24 -10.54 -6.31
N ARG A 51 7.56 -10.36 -7.45
CA ARG A 51 6.27 -9.65 -7.53
C ARG A 51 5.20 -10.33 -6.68
N GLN A 52 4.99 -11.64 -6.88
CA GLN A 52 4.00 -12.40 -6.10
C GLN A 52 4.31 -12.37 -4.60
N LEU A 53 5.60 -12.53 -4.22
CA LEU A 53 5.99 -12.45 -2.81
C LEU A 53 5.75 -11.06 -2.23
N ALA A 54 6.08 -9.99 -2.97
CA ALA A 54 5.87 -8.63 -2.49
C ALA A 54 4.41 -8.39 -2.10
N GLU A 55 3.47 -8.84 -2.93
CA GLU A 55 2.03 -8.75 -2.65
C GLU A 55 1.61 -9.60 -1.45
N LEU A 56 2.04 -10.86 -1.38
CA LEU A 56 1.59 -11.81 -0.35
C LEU A 56 2.14 -11.50 1.05
N ILE A 57 3.35 -10.94 1.15
CA ILE A 57 4.01 -10.72 2.44
C ILE A 57 3.86 -9.29 2.96
N VAL A 58 3.28 -8.37 2.18
CA VAL A 58 3.29 -6.93 2.47
C VAL A 58 2.80 -6.58 3.88
N GLN A 59 1.74 -7.26 4.35
CA GLN A 59 1.18 -7.04 5.68
C GLN A 59 2.10 -7.54 6.81
N ARG A 60 2.88 -8.60 6.57
CA ARG A 60 3.72 -9.26 7.59
C ARG A 60 5.15 -8.74 7.59
N ALA A 61 5.65 -8.31 6.44
CA ALA A 61 7.03 -7.91 6.22
C ALA A 61 7.10 -6.76 5.20
N PRO A 62 6.57 -5.57 5.52
CA PRO A 62 6.44 -4.47 4.56
C PRO A 62 7.80 -3.97 4.05
N TRP A 63 8.85 -3.97 4.88
CA TRP A 63 10.20 -3.60 4.42
C TRP A 63 10.71 -4.55 3.33
N ARG A 64 10.47 -5.86 3.49
CA ARG A 64 10.90 -6.89 2.54
C ARG A 64 10.08 -6.79 1.26
N ALA A 65 8.77 -6.59 1.38
CA ALA A 65 7.89 -6.36 0.24
C ALA A 65 8.32 -5.14 -0.58
N ALA A 66 8.61 -4.00 0.07
CA ALA A 66 9.12 -2.81 -0.62
C ALA A 66 10.42 -3.08 -1.38
N ARG A 67 11.35 -3.84 -0.79
CA ARG A 67 12.61 -4.21 -1.47
C ARG A 67 12.35 -5.10 -2.68
N LEU A 68 11.52 -6.13 -2.54
CA LEU A 68 11.17 -7.03 -3.65
C LEU A 68 10.45 -6.29 -4.78
N ALA A 69 9.54 -5.38 -4.46
CA ALA A 69 8.86 -4.54 -5.44
C ALA A 69 9.85 -3.63 -6.18
N LYS A 70 10.81 -3.00 -5.48
CA LYS A 70 11.87 -2.20 -6.10
C LYS A 70 12.76 -3.04 -7.03
N ASP A 71 13.12 -4.26 -6.63
CA ASP A 71 13.87 -5.18 -7.49
C ASP A 71 13.10 -5.51 -8.79
N VAL A 72 11.78 -5.67 -8.73
CA VAL A 72 10.93 -5.88 -9.91
C VAL A 72 10.94 -4.63 -10.80
N LEU A 73 10.71 -3.46 -10.21
CA LEU A 73 10.65 -2.18 -10.92
C LEU A 73 11.98 -1.77 -11.57
N ALA A 74 13.11 -2.27 -11.06
CA ALA A 74 14.42 -2.08 -11.69
C ALA A 74 14.55 -2.82 -13.04
N VAL A 75 13.75 -3.88 -13.25
CA VAL A 75 13.73 -4.67 -14.50
C VAL A 75 12.51 -4.32 -15.34
N LEU A 76 11.35 -4.13 -14.70
CA LEU A 76 10.06 -3.83 -15.32
C LEU A 76 9.45 -2.56 -14.70
N PRO A 77 9.86 -1.36 -15.14
CA PRO A 77 9.37 -0.09 -14.59
C PRO A 77 7.87 0.13 -14.78
N GLU A 78 7.26 -0.56 -15.73
CA GLU A 78 5.83 -0.47 -16.09
C GLU A 78 4.98 -1.54 -15.39
N ASP A 79 5.52 -2.24 -14.39
CA ASP A 79 4.77 -3.23 -13.60
C ASP A 79 3.87 -2.54 -12.55
N ASP A 80 2.59 -2.38 -12.89
CA ASP A 80 1.59 -1.71 -12.05
C ASP A 80 1.41 -2.39 -10.69
N ARG A 81 1.48 -3.72 -10.66
CA ARG A 81 1.33 -4.53 -9.44
C ARG A 81 2.51 -4.33 -8.49
N ALA A 82 3.73 -4.25 -9.01
CA ALA A 82 4.90 -3.94 -8.21
C ALA A 82 4.83 -2.51 -7.64
N TRP A 83 4.36 -1.53 -8.42
CA TRP A 83 4.09 -0.18 -7.91
C TRP A 83 3.02 -0.18 -6.80
N ALA A 84 1.93 -0.94 -6.97
CA ALA A 84 0.89 -1.06 -5.96
C ALA A 84 1.39 -1.73 -4.67
N ALA A 85 2.16 -2.81 -4.78
CA ALA A 85 2.79 -3.46 -3.64
C ALA A 85 3.77 -2.54 -2.92
N LEU A 86 4.53 -1.72 -3.66
CA LEU A 86 5.42 -0.71 -3.11
C LEU A 86 4.63 0.39 -2.37
N GLY A 87 3.50 0.84 -2.94
CA GLY A 87 2.60 1.81 -2.31
C GLY A 87 2.01 1.30 -1.00
N LEU A 88 1.56 0.05 -0.98
CA LEU A 88 1.04 -0.60 0.22
C LEU A 88 2.13 -0.80 1.28
N ALA A 89 3.31 -1.28 0.87
CA ALA A 89 4.45 -1.39 1.77
C ALA A 89 4.83 -0.04 2.39
N HIS A 90 4.88 1.03 1.60
CA HIS A 90 5.15 2.38 2.10
C HIS A 90 4.05 2.91 3.03
N THR A 91 2.79 2.58 2.76
CA THR A 91 1.65 2.93 3.63
C THR A 91 1.83 2.32 5.01
N LEU A 92 2.11 1.00 5.07
CA LEU A 92 2.32 0.28 6.33
C LEU A 92 3.58 0.72 7.09
N LEU A 93 4.57 1.27 6.38
CA LEU A 93 5.79 1.82 6.98
C LEU A 93 5.66 3.29 7.41
N GLY A 94 4.50 3.93 7.21
CA GLY A 94 4.31 5.35 7.53
C GLY A 94 4.93 6.31 6.51
N ASN A 95 5.46 5.82 5.40
CA ASN A 95 6.10 6.61 4.35
C ASN A 95 5.07 7.17 3.36
N PHE A 96 4.10 7.93 3.85
CA PHE A 96 2.86 8.26 3.12
C PHE A 96 3.08 9.01 1.79
N HIS A 97 4.04 9.93 1.70
CA HIS A 97 4.36 10.60 0.44
C HIS A 97 4.95 9.66 -0.61
N SER A 98 5.77 8.69 -0.18
CA SER A 98 6.29 7.66 -1.08
C SER A 98 5.18 6.69 -1.51
N ALA A 99 4.24 6.39 -0.62
CA ALA A 99 3.06 5.60 -0.94
C ALA A 99 2.16 6.31 -1.97
N GLU A 100 1.88 7.60 -1.80
CA GLU A 100 1.09 8.39 -2.75
C GLU A 100 1.71 8.35 -4.15
N LYS A 101 3.04 8.55 -4.26
CA LYS A 101 3.74 8.44 -5.54
C LYS A 101 3.57 7.06 -6.16
N ALA A 102 3.85 6.00 -5.41
CA ALA A 102 3.79 4.63 -5.91
C ALA A 102 2.37 4.23 -6.37
N TYR A 103 1.33 4.60 -5.61
CA TYR A 103 -0.05 4.35 -6.05
C TYR A 103 -0.46 5.18 -7.27
N ARG A 104 0.07 6.40 -7.43
CA ARG A 104 -0.15 7.18 -8.65
C ARG A 104 0.46 6.53 -9.87
N GLU A 105 1.67 5.99 -9.76
CA GLU A 105 2.29 5.22 -10.86
C GLU A 105 1.49 3.96 -11.19
N ALA A 106 1.07 3.19 -10.17
CA ALA A 106 0.22 2.01 -10.36
C ALA A 106 -1.09 2.36 -11.08
N LEU A 107 -1.74 3.45 -10.67
CA LEU A 107 -3.00 3.90 -11.28
C LEU A 107 -2.79 4.53 -12.66
N TYR A 108 -1.63 5.15 -12.94
CA TYR A 108 -1.30 5.64 -14.28
C TYR A 108 -1.17 4.48 -15.27
N LEU A 109 -0.50 3.40 -14.86
CA LEU A 109 -0.30 2.19 -15.67
C LEU A 109 -1.59 1.38 -15.81
N ALA A 110 -2.44 1.36 -14.77
CA ALA A 110 -3.71 0.64 -14.75
C ALA A 110 -4.87 1.55 -14.26
N PRO A 111 -5.36 2.48 -15.11
CA PRO A 111 -6.32 3.52 -14.71
C PRO A 111 -7.70 2.99 -14.31
N CYS A 112 -8.03 1.76 -14.70
CA CYS A 112 -9.31 1.12 -14.41
C CYS A 112 -9.26 0.26 -13.13
N SER A 113 -8.14 0.22 -12.40
CA SER A 113 -8.02 -0.60 -11.18
C SER A 113 -8.79 0.04 -10.01
N PRO A 114 -9.92 -0.55 -9.55
CA PRO A 114 -10.66 0.00 -8.43
C PRO A 114 -9.88 -0.05 -7.12
N TRP A 115 -9.06 -1.08 -6.92
CA TRP A 115 -8.25 -1.24 -5.70
C TRP A 115 -7.10 -0.22 -5.62
N TYR A 116 -6.49 0.16 -6.74
CA TYR A 116 -5.47 1.21 -6.73
C TYR A 116 -6.08 2.58 -6.43
N ALA A 117 -7.23 2.87 -7.04
CA ALA A 117 -8.00 4.07 -6.74
C ALA A 117 -8.47 4.10 -5.28
N HIS A 118 -8.96 2.98 -4.75
CA HIS A 118 -9.34 2.84 -3.34
C HIS A 118 -8.15 3.12 -2.43
N ASN A 119 -7.01 2.44 -2.62
CA ASN A 119 -5.85 2.55 -1.75
C ASN A 119 -5.26 3.98 -1.77
N LEU A 120 -5.19 4.61 -2.94
CA LEU A 120 -4.76 6.01 -3.05
C LEU A 120 -5.74 6.95 -2.35
N GLY A 121 -7.04 6.77 -2.58
CA GLY A 121 -8.08 7.58 -1.95
C GLY A 121 -8.08 7.44 -0.42
N HIS A 122 -8.02 6.22 0.09
CA HIS A 122 -7.95 5.93 1.52
C HIS A 122 -6.69 6.54 2.16
N LEU A 123 -5.53 6.41 1.50
CA LEU A 123 -4.29 7.04 1.96
C LEU A 123 -4.41 8.58 2.03
N LEU A 124 -4.99 9.19 0.98
CA LEU A 124 -5.20 10.65 0.92
C LEU A 124 -6.12 11.13 2.03
N ASP A 125 -7.21 10.40 2.30
CA ASP A 125 -8.14 10.71 3.37
C ASP A 125 -7.47 10.55 4.74
N ILE A 126 -7.10 9.32 5.11
CA ILE A 126 -6.72 8.98 6.48
C ILE A 126 -5.32 9.48 6.84
N ALA A 127 -4.32 9.17 6.02
CA ALA A 127 -2.91 9.37 6.39
C ALA A 127 -2.38 10.76 6.02
N LEU A 128 -2.93 11.38 4.98
CA LEU A 128 -2.49 12.68 4.48
C LEU A 128 -3.46 13.82 4.80
N ASP A 129 -4.58 13.55 5.49
CA ASP A 129 -5.58 14.55 5.89
C ASP A 129 -6.10 15.41 4.72
N ARG A 130 -6.32 14.77 3.58
CA ARG A 130 -6.80 15.39 2.33
C ARG A 130 -8.11 14.74 1.86
N PRO A 131 -9.19 14.77 2.66
CA PRO A 131 -10.43 14.08 2.35
C PRO A 131 -11.05 14.55 1.02
N ARG A 132 -10.95 15.83 0.68
CA ARG A 132 -11.46 16.36 -0.60
C ARG A 132 -10.72 15.80 -1.83
N ASP A 133 -9.41 15.61 -1.73
CA ASP A 133 -8.61 15.04 -2.83
C ASP A 133 -8.88 13.54 -3.01
N ALA A 134 -9.21 12.85 -1.91
CA ALA A 134 -9.56 11.43 -1.92
C ALA A 134 -10.84 11.14 -2.69
N LEU A 135 -11.82 12.04 -2.66
CA LEU A 135 -13.18 11.83 -3.20
C LEU A 135 -13.16 11.37 -4.66
N LYS A 136 -12.31 11.94 -5.52
CA LYS A 136 -12.28 11.57 -6.94
C LYS A 136 -11.85 10.11 -7.15
N TYR A 137 -10.93 9.63 -6.32
CA TYR A 137 -10.40 8.27 -6.40
C TYR A 137 -11.37 7.26 -5.77
N LEU A 138 -11.90 7.57 -4.59
CA LEU A 138 -12.89 6.72 -3.91
C LEU A 138 -14.21 6.63 -4.69
N ALA A 139 -14.66 7.73 -5.29
CA ALA A 139 -15.81 7.72 -6.18
C ALA A 139 -15.56 6.87 -7.44
N ALA A 140 -14.35 6.91 -8.01
CA ALA A 140 -13.99 6.04 -9.14
C ALA A 140 -13.98 4.57 -8.75
N ALA A 141 -13.35 4.23 -7.62
CA ALA A 141 -13.33 2.88 -7.09
C ALA A 141 -14.75 2.34 -6.84
N HIS A 142 -15.61 3.15 -6.21
CA HIS A 142 -17.00 2.78 -5.92
C HIS A 142 -17.85 2.64 -7.18
N ARG A 143 -17.63 3.45 -8.22
CA ARG A 143 -18.33 3.26 -9.51
C ARG A 143 -17.98 1.92 -10.16
N SER A 144 -16.73 1.48 -10.06
CA SER A 144 -16.27 0.21 -10.61
C SER A 144 -16.73 -0.99 -9.78
N LEU A 145 -16.77 -0.85 -8.45
CA LEU A 145 -17.22 -1.89 -7.51
C LEU A 145 -18.29 -1.32 -6.56
N PRO A 146 -19.54 -1.14 -7.04
CA PRO A 146 -20.60 -0.45 -6.28
C PRO A 146 -21.11 -1.25 -5.07
N HIS A 147 -20.83 -2.55 -5.01
CA HIS A 147 -21.27 -3.43 -3.94
C HIS A 147 -20.13 -3.82 -2.99
N GLU A 148 -18.93 -3.26 -3.16
CA GLU A 148 -17.79 -3.56 -2.28
C GLU A 148 -17.88 -2.72 -0.99
N PRO A 149 -18.17 -3.34 0.18
CA PRO A 149 -18.44 -2.59 1.40
C PRO A 149 -17.24 -1.80 1.90
N GLU A 150 -16.01 -2.32 1.73
CA GLU A 150 -14.78 -1.64 2.12
C GLU A 150 -14.61 -0.31 1.37
N ILE A 151 -14.80 -0.34 0.04
CA ILE A 151 -14.71 0.85 -0.81
C ILE A 151 -15.80 1.86 -0.48
N ALA A 152 -17.04 1.39 -0.28
CA ALA A 152 -18.15 2.26 0.11
C ALA A 152 -17.93 2.88 1.50
N GLY A 153 -17.38 2.13 2.46
CA GLY A 153 -17.01 2.62 3.79
C GLY A 153 -15.98 3.74 3.72
N SER A 154 -14.86 3.51 3.02
CA SER A 154 -13.84 4.54 2.79
C SER A 154 -14.41 5.77 2.07
N TYR A 155 -15.28 5.58 1.07
CA TYR A 155 -15.88 6.70 0.35
C TYR A 155 -16.84 7.52 1.23
N ALA A 156 -17.71 6.87 2.01
CA ALA A 156 -18.59 7.54 2.97
C ALA A 156 -17.80 8.30 4.03
N HIS A 157 -16.72 7.71 4.54
CA HIS A 157 -15.83 8.36 5.50
C HIS A 157 -15.22 9.64 4.93
N ALA A 158 -14.64 9.58 3.73
CA ALA A 158 -14.07 10.76 3.06
C ALA A 158 -15.14 11.82 2.74
N LEU A 159 -16.36 11.42 2.37
CA LEU A 159 -17.49 12.34 2.18
C LEU A 159 -17.85 13.06 3.48
N ALA A 160 -17.93 12.35 4.61
CA ALA A 160 -18.23 12.94 5.91
C ALA A 160 -17.13 13.92 6.35
N ARG A 161 -15.85 13.57 6.19
CA ARG A 161 -14.72 14.50 6.44
C ARG A 161 -14.67 15.70 5.52
N ALA A 162 -15.24 15.59 4.33
CA ALA A 162 -15.42 16.69 3.40
C ALA A 162 -16.72 17.50 3.64
N ASP A 163 -17.43 17.25 4.76
CA ASP A 163 -18.69 17.87 5.16
C ASP A 163 -19.88 17.59 4.22
N ARG A 164 -19.83 16.46 3.50
CA ARG A 164 -20.87 15.99 2.56
C ARG A 164 -21.74 14.89 3.19
N TRP A 165 -22.30 15.18 4.35
CA TRP A 165 -23.09 14.24 5.16
C TRP A 165 -24.33 13.68 4.43
N SER A 166 -24.99 14.51 3.62
CA SER A 166 -26.16 14.13 2.84
C SER A 166 -25.88 13.02 1.82
N GLU A 167 -24.63 12.86 1.40
CA GLU A 167 -24.18 11.79 0.51
C GLU A 167 -23.55 10.63 1.30
N ALA A 168 -22.77 10.92 2.35
CA ALA A 168 -22.07 9.93 3.16
C ALA A 168 -23.04 8.94 3.84
N VAL A 169 -24.05 9.44 4.54
CA VAL A 169 -24.98 8.63 5.33
C VAL A 169 -25.77 7.62 4.48
N PRO A 170 -26.49 8.02 3.41
CA PRO A 170 -27.22 7.06 2.59
C PRO A 170 -26.31 6.12 1.81
N LEU A 171 -25.06 6.49 1.54
CA LEU A 171 -24.08 5.60 0.92
C LEU A 171 -23.66 4.49 1.89
N LEU A 172 -23.27 4.85 3.12
CA LEU A 172 -22.87 3.86 4.13
C LEU A 172 -24.04 2.97 4.55
N ALA A 173 -25.23 3.56 4.76
CA ALA A 173 -26.45 2.82 5.13
C ALA A 173 -26.76 1.70 4.13
N ARG A 174 -26.69 2.00 2.82
CA ARG A 174 -26.91 0.99 1.76
C ARG A 174 -25.80 -0.05 1.71
N ALA A 175 -24.54 0.37 1.89
CA ALA A 175 -23.40 -0.54 1.81
C ALA A 175 -23.35 -1.57 2.94
N LEU A 176 -23.85 -1.21 4.13
CA LEU A 176 -23.82 -2.05 5.32
C LEU A 176 -25.19 -2.66 5.69
N ASP A 177 -26.22 -2.43 4.89
CA ASP A 177 -27.61 -2.80 5.17
C ASP A 177 -28.08 -2.34 6.57
N ARG A 178 -27.94 -1.02 6.80
CA ARG A 178 -28.31 -0.35 8.05
C ARG A 178 -29.26 0.80 7.78
N ASP A 179 -30.02 1.20 8.80
CA ASP A 179 -30.76 2.45 8.76
C ASP A 179 -29.80 3.66 8.76
N ARG A 180 -30.35 4.83 8.44
CA ARG A 180 -29.56 6.06 8.28
C ARG A 180 -29.00 6.58 9.61
N ASP A 181 -29.73 6.42 10.71
CA ASP A 181 -29.31 6.93 12.02
C ASP A 181 -28.13 6.10 12.55
N ALA A 182 -28.19 4.78 12.38
CA ALA A 182 -27.10 3.87 12.68
C ALA A 182 -25.86 4.17 11.84
N ALA A 183 -26.02 4.39 10.53
CA ALA A 183 -24.90 4.75 9.65
C ALA A 183 -24.28 6.10 10.01
N GLU A 184 -25.09 7.11 10.34
CA GLU A 184 -24.61 8.41 10.80
C GLU A 184 -23.86 8.30 12.12
N ALA A 185 -24.39 7.55 13.09
CA ALA A 185 -23.73 7.31 14.37
C ALA A 185 -22.38 6.60 14.18
N MET A 186 -22.29 5.63 13.27
CA MET A 186 -21.03 4.98 12.91
C MET A 186 -20.02 5.94 12.30
N LEU A 187 -20.44 6.80 11.36
CA LEU A 187 -19.55 7.82 10.79
C LEU A 187 -19.06 8.77 11.87
N ARG A 188 -19.94 9.25 12.76
CA ARG A 188 -19.56 10.12 13.87
C ARG A 188 -18.55 9.44 14.81
N ASP A 189 -18.74 8.16 15.13
CA ASP A 189 -17.79 7.36 15.91
C ASP A 189 -16.43 7.28 15.20
N TRP A 190 -16.41 6.95 13.91
CA TRP A 190 -15.18 6.89 13.11
C TRP A 190 -14.44 8.22 13.09
N LEU A 191 -15.15 9.35 12.95
CA LEU A 191 -14.54 10.69 12.95
C LEU A 191 -14.06 11.14 14.34
N SER A 192 -14.68 10.64 15.41
CA SER A 192 -14.28 10.94 16.79
C SER A 192 -13.01 10.21 17.22
N ARG A 193 -12.69 9.09 16.55
CA ARG A 193 -11.43 8.39 16.71
C ARG A 193 -10.38 9.19 15.94
N GLU A 194 -9.51 9.90 16.67
CA GLU A 194 -8.36 10.61 16.11
C GLU A 194 -7.62 9.76 15.07
N PRO A 195 -7.17 10.34 13.94
CA PRO A 195 -6.36 9.60 12.98
C PRO A 195 -5.09 9.11 13.70
N VAL A 196 -4.69 7.86 13.44
CA VAL A 196 -3.47 7.20 13.98
C VAL A 196 -2.16 7.96 13.62
N GLY A 197 -2.25 9.11 12.96
CA GLY A 197 -1.15 9.99 12.56
C GLY A 197 -1.00 11.30 13.34
N SER A 198 -1.82 11.62 14.35
CA SER A 198 -1.54 12.74 15.27
C SER A 198 -0.45 12.38 16.29
N LEU A 199 0.72 11.96 15.79
CA LEU A 199 1.94 12.01 16.60
C LEU A 199 2.23 13.49 16.92
N PRO A 200 2.62 13.82 18.17
CA PRO A 200 2.99 15.19 18.53
C PRO A 200 4.08 15.66 17.56
N ARG A 201 3.91 16.86 16.99
CA ARG A 201 4.96 17.54 16.22
C ARG A 201 6.24 17.48 17.07
N PRO A 202 7.39 17.03 16.53
CA PRO A 202 8.62 17.04 17.31
C PRO A 202 8.85 18.47 17.79
N SER A 203 8.90 18.64 19.11
CA SER A 203 9.21 19.92 19.73
C SER A 203 10.51 20.41 19.11
N ARG A 204 10.48 21.60 18.50
CA ARG A 204 11.71 22.26 18.06
C ARG A 204 12.64 22.29 19.29
N PRO A 205 13.85 21.71 19.23
CA PRO A 205 14.75 21.81 20.37
C PRO A 205 14.95 23.30 20.67
N PRO A 206 15.03 23.69 21.96
CA PRO A 206 15.40 25.07 22.29
C PRO A 206 16.71 25.39 21.57
N PRO A 207 16.95 26.64 21.14
CA PRO A 207 18.22 27.01 20.54
C PRO A 207 19.33 26.72 21.57
N GLY A 208 19.99 25.59 21.41
CA GLY A 208 21.10 25.15 22.23
C GLY A 208 22.38 25.73 21.64
N ASP A 209 23.04 26.57 22.43
CA ASP A 209 24.33 27.21 22.23
C ASP A 209 25.16 26.65 21.07
N ALA A 210 25.22 27.45 20.00
CA ALA A 210 26.33 27.39 19.06
C ALA A 210 27.62 27.70 19.84
N ARG A 211 28.32 26.64 20.28
CA ARG A 211 29.75 26.74 20.47
C ARG A 211 30.37 26.55 19.11
N ASP A 212 30.80 27.67 18.54
CA ASP A 212 31.77 27.73 17.45
C ASP A 212 32.97 26.84 17.79
N GLU A 213 33.08 25.69 17.14
CA GLU A 213 34.37 25.06 16.90
C GLU A 213 34.76 25.41 15.46
N ASP A 214 35.45 26.55 15.33
CA ASP A 214 36.16 26.94 14.11
C ASP A 214 37.46 26.12 14.02
N PRO A 215 37.64 25.20 13.06
CA PRO A 215 38.81 24.35 12.98
C PRO A 215 39.97 25.01 12.21
N ARG A 216 40.12 26.35 12.24
CA ARG A 216 41.16 27.08 11.48
C ARG A 216 42.00 28.08 12.28
N ARG A 217 42.34 27.76 13.52
CA ARG A 217 43.46 28.43 14.21
C ARG A 217 44.34 27.38 14.86
N ASP A 218 45.36 26.96 14.13
CA ASP A 218 46.67 26.49 14.65
C ASP A 218 47.54 26.07 13.46
N ALA A 219 48.03 27.07 12.71
CA ALA A 219 49.15 26.95 11.78
C ALA A 219 49.69 28.33 11.43
N GLN A 220 50.23 29.03 12.43
CA GLN A 220 51.22 30.12 12.28
C GLN A 220 51.67 30.53 13.68
N ASP A 221 52.74 29.88 14.16
CA ASP A 221 53.94 30.48 14.76
C ASP A 221 54.87 29.38 15.32
#